data_AF-A0AAV5RJV4-F1
#
_entry.id   AF-A0AAV5RJV4-F1
#
_cell.length_a   1.000
_cell.length_b   1.000
_cell.length_c   1.000
_cell.angle_alpha   90.00
_cell.angle_beta   90.00
_cell.angle_gamma   90.00
#
_symmetry.space_group_name_H-M   'P 1'
#
loop_
_entity.id
_entity.type
_entity.pdbx_description
1 polymer ?
#
loop_
_entity_poly.entity_id
_entity_poly.type
_entity_poly.pdbx_seq_one_letter_code
_entity_poly.pdbx_strand_id
1 'polypeptide(L)'
;MSSQSIDKTVSRVNQFISEAQYYEAHQAVRTVVNRLLRKKDYGSAIGLLYSSALLLLKAGQSGSGSDLILYILKIYTDAKIKVDGPSKGRIAELVYQVDPTDTVLKQIAMQTMRSWAVGEADLSHVFGVQFLRGGNLVDAERYLFQGSVDSAILMANVHEKLQPQIPIDHLMARAVFGYLAVQNIRGAYAYIQVIEMANVANADSLDLMRMFVETCQTKDAQLYKRFTQILDLKSTFGDFSGAIQVIEKDYFQIFPYKQPSLSDLLGGMM
;
A
#
# COMPACT_ATOMS: atom_id res chain seq x y z
N MET A 1 -17.82 -34.44 -3.77
CA MET A 1 -18.21 -34.05 -5.15
C MET A 1 -17.66 -32.68 -5.60
N SER A 2 -16.90 -31.93 -4.78
CA SER A 2 -16.50 -30.54 -5.08
C SER A 2 -15.20 -30.40 -5.92
N SER A 3 -14.15 -31.19 -5.66
CA SER A 3 -12.84 -31.02 -6.33
C SER A 3 -12.87 -31.32 -7.83
N GLN A 4 -13.40 -32.48 -8.23
CA GLN A 4 -13.45 -32.91 -9.65
C GLN A 4 -14.19 -31.94 -10.57
N SER A 5 -15.18 -31.19 -10.06
CA SER A 5 -15.89 -30.19 -10.88
C SER A 5 -15.09 -28.90 -11.05
N ILE A 6 -14.26 -28.53 -10.06
CA ILE A 6 -13.38 -27.36 -10.11
C ILE A 6 -12.23 -27.65 -11.06
N ASP A 7 -11.60 -28.82 -10.95
CA ASP A 7 -10.48 -29.24 -11.80
C ASP A 7 -10.87 -29.27 -13.28
N LYS A 8 -12.08 -29.77 -13.59
CA LYS A 8 -12.65 -29.72 -14.95
C LYS A 8 -12.84 -28.30 -15.45
N THR A 9 -13.27 -27.38 -14.58
CA THR A 9 -13.49 -25.98 -14.96
C THR A 9 -12.16 -25.28 -15.21
N VAL A 10 -11.17 -25.48 -14.35
CA VAL A 10 -9.81 -24.94 -14.53
C VAL A 10 -9.16 -25.48 -15.80
N SER A 11 -9.33 -26.78 -16.09
CA SER A 11 -8.84 -27.38 -17.34
C SER A 11 -9.47 -26.74 -18.58
N ARG A 12 -10.78 -26.45 -18.52
CA ARG A 12 -11.49 -25.75 -19.60
C ARG A 12 -11.03 -24.30 -19.76
N VAL A 13 -10.77 -23.59 -18.65
CA VAL A 13 -10.20 -22.24 -18.69
C VAL A 13 -8.82 -22.24 -19.35
N ASN A 14 -7.96 -23.20 -19.00
CA ASN A 14 -6.66 -23.37 -19.65
C ASN A 14 -6.77 -23.62 -21.14
N GLN A 15 -7.72 -24.45 -21.57
CA GLN A 15 -7.96 -24.70 -22.98
C GLN A 15 -8.34 -23.39 -23.70
N PHE A 16 -9.32 -22.64 -23.18
CA PHE A 16 -9.72 -21.36 -23.77
C PHE A 16 -8.56 -20.36 -23.84
N ILE A 17 -7.73 -20.28 -22.80
CA ILE A 17 -6.54 -19.43 -22.79
C ILE A 17 -5.54 -19.87 -23.87
N SER A 18 -5.32 -21.18 -24.06
CA SER A 18 -4.43 -21.71 -25.11
C SER A 18 -4.94 -21.42 -26.52
N GLU A 19 -6.25 -21.28 -26.68
CA GLU A 19 -6.93 -20.93 -27.93
C GLU A 19 -7.14 -19.40 -28.08
N ALA A 20 -6.56 -18.58 -27.18
CA ALA A 20 -6.72 -17.13 -27.11
C ALA A 20 -8.18 -16.63 -26.95
N GLN A 21 -9.07 -17.50 -26.46
CA GLN A 21 -10.48 -17.22 -26.18
C GLN A 21 -10.65 -16.66 -24.75
N TYR A 22 -10.04 -15.49 -24.49
CA TYR A 22 -9.94 -14.93 -23.13
C TYR A 22 -11.28 -14.48 -22.57
N TYR A 23 -12.17 -13.95 -23.41
CA TYR A 23 -13.51 -13.54 -23.01
C TYR A 23 -14.34 -14.75 -22.59
N GLU A 24 -14.28 -15.83 -23.36
CA GLU A 24 -14.97 -17.09 -23.09
C GLU A 24 -14.44 -17.73 -21.81
N ALA A 25 -13.11 -17.71 -21.59
CA ALA A 25 -12.49 -18.13 -20.35
C ALA A 25 -13.05 -17.35 -19.16
N HIS A 26 -13.09 -16.02 -19.25
CA HIS A 26 -13.60 -15.13 -18.20
C HIS A 26 -15.08 -15.39 -17.89
N GLN A 27 -15.94 -15.49 -18.91
CA GLN A 27 -17.37 -15.74 -18.70
C GLN A 27 -17.68 -17.14 -18.16
N ALA A 28 -16.91 -18.15 -18.58
CA ALA A 28 -17.05 -19.51 -18.07
C ALA A 28 -16.79 -19.56 -16.55
N VAL A 29 -15.74 -18.86 -16.08
CA VAL A 29 -15.42 -18.75 -14.65
C VAL A 29 -16.57 -18.10 -13.89
N ARG A 30 -17.04 -16.92 -14.34
CA ARG A 30 -18.13 -16.17 -13.67
C ARG A 30 -19.41 -17.00 -13.58
N THR A 31 -19.73 -17.76 -14.62
CA THR A 31 -20.91 -18.64 -14.64
C THR A 31 -20.84 -19.72 -13.57
N VAL A 32 -19.69 -20.41 -13.46
CA VAL A 32 -19.50 -21.46 -12.46
C VAL A 32 -19.45 -20.89 -11.04
N VAL A 33 -18.77 -19.75 -10.85
CA VAL A 33 -18.71 -19.05 -9.56
C VAL A 33 -20.10 -18.65 -9.08
N ASN A 34 -20.93 -18.04 -9.93
CA ASN A 34 -22.30 -17.69 -9.58
C ASN A 34 -23.13 -18.88 -9.09
N ARG A 35 -22.93 -20.06 -9.71
CA ARG A 35 -23.57 -21.31 -9.27
C ARG A 35 -23.06 -21.77 -7.90
N LEU A 36 -21.76 -21.66 -7.63
CA LEU A 36 -21.16 -21.99 -6.33
C LEU A 36 -21.69 -21.04 -5.23
N LEU A 37 -21.80 -19.75 -5.53
CA LEU A 37 -22.35 -18.75 -4.61
C LEU A 37 -23.82 -19.02 -4.24
N ARG A 38 -24.65 -19.45 -5.21
CA ARG A 38 -26.03 -19.90 -4.92
C ARG A 38 -26.09 -21.09 -3.95
N LYS A 39 -25.06 -21.94 -3.97
CA LYS A 39 -24.90 -23.06 -3.04
C LYS A 39 -24.18 -22.66 -1.74
N LYS A 40 -23.82 -21.38 -1.58
CA LYS A 40 -23.01 -20.85 -0.47
C LYS A 40 -21.65 -21.55 -0.31
N ASP A 41 -21.13 -22.14 -1.40
CA ASP A 41 -19.79 -22.75 -1.41
C ASP A 41 -18.74 -21.69 -1.74
N TYR A 42 -18.48 -20.82 -0.77
CA TYR A 42 -17.57 -19.68 -0.92
C TYR A 42 -16.11 -20.10 -1.09
N GLY A 43 -15.68 -21.17 -0.41
CA GLY A 43 -14.31 -21.68 -0.50
C GLY A 43 -13.97 -22.13 -1.92
N SER A 44 -14.84 -22.94 -2.53
CA SER A 44 -14.68 -23.37 -3.93
C SER A 44 -14.75 -22.19 -4.90
N ALA A 45 -15.64 -21.22 -4.66
CA ALA A 45 -15.77 -20.03 -5.50
C ALA A 45 -14.48 -19.19 -5.50
N ILE A 46 -13.93 -18.92 -4.31
CA ILE A 46 -12.67 -18.18 -4.14
C ILE A 46 -11.50 -18.94 -4.78
N GLY A 47 -11.41 -20.26 -4.57
CA GLY A 47 -10.34 -21.09 -5.16
C GLY A 47 -10.36 -21.08 -6.69
N LEU A 48 -11.55 -21.18 -7.29
CA LEU A 48 -11.71 -21.11 -8.75
C LEU A 48 -11.35 -19.72 -9.27
N LEU A 49 -11.82 -18.65 -8.63
CA LEU A 49 -11.51 -17.28 -9.02
C LEU A 49 -10.01 -17.01 -8.94
N TYR A 50 -9.35 -17.39 -7.84
CA TYR A 50 -7.91 -17.21 -7.66
C TYR A 50 -7.11 -17.92 -8.74
N SER A 51 -7.40 -19.21 -8.97
CA SER A 51 -6.69 -20.00 -10.00
C SER A 51 -6.87 -19.41 -11.39
N SER A 52 -8.10 -18.97 -11.72
CA SER A 52 -8.42 -18.43 -13.03
C SER A 52 -7.86 -17.02 -13.24
N ALA A 53 -7.88 -16.18 -12.21
CA ALA A 53 -7.26 -14.86 -12.23
C ALA A 53 -5.76 -14.98 -12.48
N LEU A 54 -5.09 -15.89 -11.79
CA LEU A 54 -3.66 -16.13 -11.97
C LEU A 54 -3.31 -16.53 -13.41
N LEU A 55 -4.12 -17.40 -14.03
CA LEU A 55 -3.94 -17.83 -15.42
C LEU A 55 -4.14 -16.67 -16.41
N LEU A 56 -5.20 -15.87 -16.22
CA LEU A 56 -5.49 -14.73 -17.09
C LEU A 56 -4.42 -13.64 -16.98
N LEU A 57 -3.96 -13.33 -15.77
CA LEU A 57 -2.88 -12.36 -15.54
C LEU A 57 -1.58 -12.82 -16.21
N LYS A 58 -1.22 -14.10 -16.09
CA LYS A 58 -0.05 -14.68 -16.76
C LYS A 58 -0.16 -14.67 -18.29
N ALA A 59 -1.37 -14.70 -18.82
CA ALA A 59 -1.65 -14.55 -20.26
C ALA A 59 -1.71 -13.09 -20.72
N GLY A 60 -1.36 -12.11 -19.87
CA GLY A 60 -1.38 -10.68 -20.19
C GLY A 60 -2.79 -10.07 -20.22
N GLN A 61 -3.80 -10.80 -19.74
CA GLN A 61 -5.19 -10.32 -19.69
C GLN A 61 -5.47 -9.59 -18.37
N SER A 62 -4.78 -8.46 -18.15
CA SER A 62 -4.85 -7.67 -16.92
C SER A 62 -6.28 -7.26 -16.55
N GLY A 63 -7.09 -6.84 -17.52
CA GLY A 63 -8.48 -6.43 -17.28
C GLY A 63 -9.36 -7.57 -16.74
N SER A 64 -9.36 -8.73 -17.40
CA SER A 64 -10.15 -9.89 -16.95
C SER A 64 -9.61 -10.46 -15.64
N GLY A 65 -8.29 -10.59 -15.49
CA GLY A 65 -7.67 -11.03 -14.24
C GLY A 65 -8.02 -10.13 -13.06
N SER A 66 -7.98 -8.81 -13.26
CA SER A 66 -8.29 -7.82 -12.23
C SER A 66 -9.77 -7.78 -11.85
N ASP A 67 -10.69 -7.95 -12.81
CA ASP A 67 -12.12 -8.16 -12.50
C ASP A 67 -12.33 -9.35 -11.57
N LEU A 68 -11.63 -10.47 -11.82
CA LEU A 68 -11.72 -11.64 -10.96
C LEU A 68 -11.13 -11.38 -9.55
N ILE A 69 -10.06 -10.59 -9.41
CA ILE A 69 -9.54 -10.15 -8.11
C ILE A 69 -10.62 -9.36 -7.36
N LEU A 70 -11.22 -8.36 -8.01
CA LEU A 70 -12.29 -7.55 -7.41
C LEU A 70 -13.49 -8.41 -7.02
N TYR A 71 -13.78 -9.46 -7.79
CA TYR A 71 -14.84 -10.42 -7.46
C TYR A 71 -14.49 -11.25 -6.21
N ILE A 72 -13.23 -11.66 -6.04
CA ILE A 72 -12.77 -12.31 -4.79
C ILE A 72 -13.02 -11.37 -3.61
N LEU A 73 -12.54 -10.12 -3.69
CA LEU A 73 -12.70 -9.13 -2.62
C LEU A 73 -14.17 -8.88 -2.26
N LYS A 74 -15.04 -8.83 -3.28
CA LYS A 74 -16.48 -8.73 -3.11
C LYS A 74 -17.06 -9.93 -2.34
N ILE A 75 -16.68 -11.15 -2.67
CA ILE A 75 -17.15 -12.35 -1.96
C ILE A 75 -16.72 -12.33 -0.49
N TYR A 76 -15.45 -11.98 -0.22
CA TYR A 76 -14.96 -11.82 1.15
C TYR A 76 -15.82 -10.83 1.95
N THR A 77 -16.13 -9.68 1.35
CA THR A 77 -16.90 -8.62 1.98
C THR A 77 -18.37 -9.02 2.17
N ASP A 78 -19.04 -9.44 1.10
CA ASP A 78 -20.48 -9.73 1.09
C ASP A 78 -20.82 -10.94 1.97
N ALA A 79 -19.98 -11.99 1.95
CA ALA A 79 -20.17 -13.19 2.75
C ALA A 79 -19.53 -13.10 4.15
N LYS A 80 -18.93 -11.95 4.51
CA LYS A 80 -18.25 -11.70 5.80
C LYS A 80 -17.24 -12.79 6.16
N ILE A 81 -16.46 -13.23 5.17
CA ILE A 81 -15.46 -14.28 5.36
C ILE A 81 -14.27 -13.69 6.12
N LYS A 82 -13.85 -14.38 7.19
CA LYS A 82 -12.69 -13.97 7.97
C LYS A 82 -11.45 -13.95 7.06
N VAL A 83 -10.73 -12.83 7.09
CA VAL A 83 -9.44 -12.68 6.40
C VAL A 83 -8.35 -13.22 7.31
N ASP A 84 -7.51 -14.09 6.76
CA ASP A 84 -6.39 -14.77 7.43
C ASP A 84 -5.14 -14.74 6.54
N GLY A 85 -4.04 -15.34 7.00
CA GLY A 85 -2.77 -15.41 6.26
C GLY A 85 -2.94 -15.94 4.82
N PRO A 86 -3.59 -17.11 4.60
CA PRO A 86 -3.86 -17.62 3.26
C PRO A 86 -4.69 -16.67 2.38
N SER A 87 -5.66 -15.96 2.96
CA SER A 87 -6.44 -14.95 2.23
C SER A 87 -5.57 -13.81 1.73
N LYS A 88 -4.68 -13.31 2.58
CA LYS A 88 -3.71 -12.25 2.26
C LYS A 88 -2.69 -12.71 1.22
N GLY A 89 -2.12 -13.91 1.40
CA GLY A 89 -1.17 -14.50 0.46
C GLY A 89 -1.73 -14.61 -0.96
N ARG A 90 -3.00 -15.02 -1.10
CA ARG A 90 -3.67 -15.06 -2.41
C ARG A 90 -3.78 -13.70 -3.07
N ILE A 91 -4.15 -12.65 -2.35
CA ILE A 91 -4.23 -11.31 -2.93
C ILE A 91 -2.83 -10.77 -3.24
N ALA A 92 -1.86 -10.97 -2.35
CA ALA A 92 -0.49 -10.55 -2.58
C ALA A 92 0.09 -11.16 -3.87
N GLU A 93 -0.12 -12.47 -4.08
CA GLU A 93 0.33 -13.14 -5.29
C GLU A 93 -0.37 -12.61 -6.54
N LEU A 94 -1.70 -12.45 -6.51
CA LEU A 94 -2.44 -11.92 -7.66
C LEU A 94 -2.01 -10.49 -7.99
N VAL A 95 -1.85 -9.63 -6.97
CA VAL A 95 -1.39 -8.24 -7.14
C VAL A 95 -0.01 -8.17 -7.76
N TYR A 96 0.90 -9.10 -7.41
CA TYR A 96 2.23 -9.18 -8.02
C TYR A 96 2.20 -9.44 -9.54
N GLN A 97 1.14 -10.07 -10.03
CA GLN A 97 0.95 -10.41 -11.45
C GLN A 97 0.15 -9.35 -12.23
N VAL A 98 -0.49 -8.41 -11.55
CA VAL A 98 -1.16 -7.27 -12.20
C VAL A 98 -0.10 -6.37 -12.85
N ASP A 99 -0.39 -5.92 -14.07
CA ASP A 99 0.44 -4.91 -14.73
C ASP A 99 0.52 -3.66 -13.83
N PRO A 100 1.73 -3.26 -13.40
CA PRO A 100 1.89 -2.17 -12.45
C PRO A 100 1.50 -0.80 -13.02
N THR A 101 1.34 -0.67 -14.34
CA THR A 101 0.87 0.55 -15.00
C THR A 101 -0.65 0.60 -15.17
N ASP A 102 -1.36 -0.49 -14.91
CA ASP A 102 -2.80 -0.57 -15.07
C ASP A 102 -3.52 0.21 -13.95
N THR A 103 -4.39 1.13 -14.37
CA THR A 103 -5.22 1.95 -13.48
C THR A 103 -6.08 1.12 -12.50
N VAL A 104 -6.40 -0.14 -12.85
CA VAL A 104 -7.18 -1.04 -11.99
C VAL A 104 -6.46 -1.40 -10.69
N LEU A 105 -5.12 -1.34 -10.67
CA LEU A 105 -4.32 -1.60 -9.47
C LEU A 105 -4.73 -0.67 -8.31
N LYS A 106 -5.00 0.60 -8.62
CA LYS A 106 -5.48 1.58 -7.65
C LYS A 106 -6.82 1.19 -7.04
N GLN A 107 -7.74 0.68 -7.87
CA GLN A 107 -9.03 0.20 -7.41
C GLN A 107 -8.89 -1.04 -6.52
N ILE A 108 -8.05 -2.01 -6.91
CA ILE A 108 -7.79 -3.22 -6.11
C ILE A 108 -7.20 -2.84 -4.75
N ALA A 109 -6.20 -1.96 -4.73
CA ALA A 109 -5.55 -1.51 -3.51
C ALA A 109 -6.56 -0.81 -2.57
N MET A 110 -7.33 0.14 -3.08
CA MET A 110 -8.35 0.84 -2.30
C MET A 110 -9.42 -0.10 -1.73
N GLN A 111 -9.92 -1.05 -2.53
CA GLN A 111 -10.93 -2.01 -2.05
C GLN A 111 -10.35 -2.97 -1.02
N THR A 112 -9.12 -3.45 -1.23
CA THR A 112 -8.44 -4.35 -0.28
C THR A 112 -8.24 -3.66 1.07
N MET A 113 -7.65 -2.46 1.07
CA MET A 113 -7.37 -1.73 2.32
C MET A 113 -8.63 -1.29 3.06
N ARG A 114 -9.71 -0.99 2.32
CA ARG A 114 -11.01 -0.64 2.93
C ARG A 114 -11.68 -1.86 3.57
N SER A 115 -11.70 -2.99 2.87
CA SER A 115 -12.47 -4.16 3.29
C SER A 115 -11.76 -5.00 4.36
N TRP A 116 -10.42 -5.06 4.34
CA TRP A 116 -9.66 -6.01 5.15
C TRP A 116 -8.95 -5.36 6.36
N ALA A 117 -9.36 -4.13 6.66
CA ALA A 117 -8.85 -3.24 7.71
C ALA A 117 -7.47 -2.62 7.45
N VAL A 118 -7.35 -1.38 7.93
CA VAL A 118 -6.13 -0.57 8.03
C VAL A 118 -5.13 -1.27 8.96
N GLY A 119 -3.83 -1.28 8.61
CA GLY A 119 -2.75 -1.79 9.47
C GLY A 119 -2.09 -3.11 9.06
N GLU A 120 -2.40 -3.62 7.87
CA GLU A 120 -1.75 -4.82 7.32
C GLU A 120 -0.49 -4.43 6.55
N ALA A 121 0.61 -4.27 7.29
CA ALA A 121 1.91 -3.82 6.79
C ALA A 121 2.39 -4.60 5.54
N ASP A 122 2.14 -5.91 5.49
CA ASP A 122 2.58 -6.78 4.39
C ASP A 122 1.82 -6.47 3.08
N LEU A 123 0.49 -6.29 3.13
CA LEU A 123 -0.29 -5.95 1.95
C LEU A 123 0.02 -4.53 1.48
N SER A 124 0.17 -3.59 2.42
CA SER A 124 0.63 -2.24 2.13
C SER A 124 2.01 -2.24 1.44
N HIS A 125 2.94 -3.07 1.90
CA HIS A 125 4.24 -3.25 1.24
C HIS A 125 4.06 -3.73 -0.21
N VAL A 126 3.28 -4.79 -0.43
CA VAL A 126 3.06 -5.36 -1.77
C VAL A 126 2.45 -4.34 -2.74
N PHE A 127 1.42 -3.59 -2.32
CA PHE A 127 0.86 -2.53 -3.16
C PHE A 127 1.86 -1.42 -3.44
N GLY A 128 2.59 -0.98 -2.41
CA GLY A 128 3.62 0.04 -2.52
C GLY A 128 4.71 -0.32 -3.55
N VAL A 129 5.23 -1.55 -3.48
CA VAL A 129 6.19 -2.08 -4.45
C VAL A 129 5.62 -2.07 -5.87
N GLN A 130 4.35 -2.45 -6.04
CA GLN A 130 3.74 -2.45 -7.38
C GLN A 130 3.55 -1.06 -7.95
N PHE A 131 3.15 -0.07 -7.16
CA PHE A 131 3.09 1.31 -7.63
C PHE A 131 4.46 1.86 -7.98
N LEU A 132 5.53 1.52 -7.23
CA LEU A 132 6.90 1.88 -7.61
C LEU A 132 7.31 1.26 -8.95
N ARG A 133 7.01 -0.02 -9.17
CA ARG A 133 7.26 -0.70 -10.45
C ARG A 133 6.54 -0.03 -11.62
N GLY A 134 5.38 0.58 -11.35
CA GLY A 134 4.60 1.35 -12.32
C GLY A 134 5.04 2.81 -12.47
N GLY A 135 6.08 3.24 -11.74
CA GLY A 135 6.55 4.63 -11.75
C GLY A 135 5.63 5.62 -11.01
N ASN A 136 4.64 5.13 -10.25
CA ASN A 136 3.70 5.96 -9.52
C ASN A 136 4.17 6.15 -8.07
N LEU A 137 5.09 7.09 -7.87
CA LEU A 137 5.70 7.37 -6.56
C LEU A 137 4.67 7.79 -5.51
N VAL A 138 3.68 8.60 -5.88
CA VAL A 138 2.72 9.18 -4.94
C VAL A 138 1.79 8.11 -4.36
N ASP A 139 1.27 7.23 -5.23
CA ASP A 139 0.48 6.09 -4.74
C ASP A 139 1.40 5.10 -4.00
N ALA A 140 2.65 4.91 -4.41
CA ALA A 140 3.59 4.06 -3.67
C ALA A 140 3.84 4.52 -2.24
N GLU A 141 4.19 5.79 -2.04
CA GLU A 141 4.41 6.41 -0.72
C GLU A 141 3.22 6.18 0.21
N ARG A 142 1.99 6.40 -0.29
CA ARG A 142 0.76 6.19 0.46
C ARG A 142 0.69 4.80 1.10
N TYR A 143 1.10 3.76 0.38
CA TYR A 143 1.07 2.39 0.91
C TYR A 143 2.34 2.03 1.67
N LEU A 144 3.52 2.46 1.21
CA LEU A 144 4.80 2.15 1.86
C LEU A 144 4.95 2.79 3.24
N PHE A 145 4.35 3.97 3.47
CA PHE A 145 4.32 4.58 4.81
C PHE A 145 3.54 3.75 5.84
N GLN A 146 2.51 3.04 5.38
CA GLN A 146 1.72 2.12 6.19
C GLN A 146 2.31 0.69 6.22
N GLY A 147 3.43 0.47 5.54
CA GLY A 147 4.05 -0.84 5.38
C GLY A 147 4.96 -1.25 6.53
N SER A 148 5.74 -2.31 6.30
CA SER A 148 6.70 -2.85 7.25
C SER A 148 7.99 -2.02 7.31
N VAL A 149 8.95 -2.47 8.13
CA VAL A 149 10.31 -1.93 8.13
C VAL A 149 10.97 -2.05 6.76
N ASP A 150 10.71 -3.13 6.02
CA ASP A 150 11.21 -3.30 4.65
C ASP A 150 10.68 -2.23 3.71
N SER A 151 9.46 -1.74 3.93
CA SER A 151 8.92 -0.60 3.17
C SER A 151 9.70 0.69 3.44
N ALA A 152 10.12 0.92 4.69
CA ALA A 152 10.93 2.07 5.06
C ALA A 152 12.34 2.03 4.45
N ILE A 153 12.96 0.86 4.48
CA ILE A 153 14.25 0.63 3.83
C ILE A 153 14.13 0.86 2.32
N LEU A 154 13.08 0.31 1.68
CA LEU A 154 12.82 0.52 0.26
C LEU A 154 12.62 1.99 -0.08
N MET A 155 11.82 2.72 0.70
CA MET A 155 11.60 4.15 0.49
C MET A 155 12.87 4.98 0.63
N ALA A 156 13.73 4.68 1.62
CA ALA A 156 15.02 5.36 1.76
C ALA A 156 15.89 5.16 0.52
N ASN A 157 15.99 3.93 0.01
CA ASN A 157 16.73 3.63 -1.22
C ASN A 157 16.14 4.31 -2.47
N VAL A 158 14.82 4.49 -2.53
CA VAL A 158 14.16 5.22 -3.61
C VAL A 158 14.50 6.71 -3.52
N HIS A 159 14.40 7.30 -2.32
CA HIS A 159 14.69 8.72 -2.09
C HIS A 159 16.17 9.06 -2.32
N GLU A 160 17.09 8.18 -1.92
CA GLU A 160 18.51 8.33 -2.23
C GLU A 160 18.77 8.43 -3.74
N LYS A 161 18.03 7.67 -4.56
CA LYS A 161 18.14 7.74 -6.03
C LYS A 161 17.48 8.97 -6.63
N LEU A 162 16.44 9.50 -5.98
CA LEU A 162 15.73 10.70 -6.41
C LEU A 162 16.44 11.99 -5.99
N GLN A 163 17.41 11.91 -5.08
CA GLN A 163 18.13 13.07 -4.55
C GLN A 163 18.72 14.04 -5.59
N PRO A 164 19.17 13.63 -6.80
CA PRO A 164 19.70 14.57 -7.78
C PRO A 164 18.62 15.52 -8.33
N GLN A 165 17.35 15.17 -8.17
CA GLN A 165 16.20 15.94 -8.66
C GLN A 165 15.49 16.68 -7.53
N ILE A 166 15.44 16.09 -6.34
CA ILE A 166 14.74 16.63 -5.16
C ILE A 166 15.71 16.57 -3.98
N PRO A 167 15.96 17.67 -3.24
CA PRO A 167 16.87 17.66 -2.11
C PRO A 167 16.56 16.55 -1.10
N ILE A 168 17.60 15.82 -0.67
CA ILE A 168 17.42 14.67 0.22
C ILE A 168 16.80 15.04 1.56
N ASP A 169 17.09 16.23 2.09
CA ASP A 169 16.50 16.72 3.34
C ASP A 169 14.98 16.90 3.21
N HIS A 170 14.50 17.38 2.05
CA HIS A 170 13.07 17.46 1.75
C HIS A 170 12.43 16.07 1.62
N LEU A 171 13.08 15.15 0.91
CA LEU A 171 12.61 13.76 0.78
C LEU A 171 12.60 13.02 2.13
N MET A 172 13.58 13.29 2.99
CA MET A 172 13.65 12.77 4.35
C MET A 172 12.48 13.28 5.19
N ALA A 173 12.21 14.58 5.17
CA ALA A 173 11.05 15.14 5.85
C ALA A 173 9.74 14.54 5.34
N ARG A 174 9.58 14.42 4.02
CA ARG A 174 8.42 13.79 3.38
C ARG A 174 8.18 12.36 3.89
N ALA A 175 9.23 11.55 3.97
CA ALA A 175 9.14 10.19 4.49
C ALA A 175 8.87 10.17 6.00
N VAL A 176 9.66 10.88 6.80
CA VAL A 176 9.56 10.86 8.27
C VAL A 176 8.20 11.36 8.72
N PHE A 177 7.74 12.51 8.21
CA PHE A 177 6.42 13.03 8.53
C PHE A 177 5.30 12.13 7.99
N GLY A 178 5.49 11.54 6.81
CA GLY A 178 4.56 10.55 6.25
C GLY A 178 4.38 9.33 7.14
N TYR A 179 5.48 8.72 7.61
CA TYR A 179 5.48 7.61 8.56
C TYR A 179 4.83 8.01 9.89
N LEU A 180 5.18 9.17 10.43
CA LEU A 180 4.61 9.63 11.70
C LEU A 180 3.11 9.92 11.57
N ALA A 181 2.64 10.51 10.48
CA ALA A 181 1.23 10.82 10.23
C ALA A 181 0.34 9.57 10.15
N VAL A 182 0.91 8.39 9.85
CA VAL A 182 0.22 7.09 9.92
C VAL A 182 0.60 6.28 11.17
N GLN A 183 1.18 6.94 12.17
CA GLN A 183 1.60 6.38 13.46
C GLN A 183 2.65 5.26 13.36
N ASN A 184 3.44 5.23 12.28
CA ASN A 184 4.50 4.24 12.04
C ASN A 184 5.87 4.77 12.48
N ILE A 185 6.06 4.91 13.80
CA ILE A 185 7.33 5.36 14.40
C ILE A 185 8.51 4.45 14.00
N ARG A 186 8.27 3.13 13.91
CA ARG A 186 9.31 2.16 13.53
C ARG A 186 9.81 2.38 12.10
N GLY A 187 8.88 2.66 11.18
CA GLY A 187 9.21 3.03 9.81
C GLY A 187 10.03 4.31 9.72
N ALA A 188 9.66 5.33 10.50
CA ALA A 188 10.42 6.59 10.57
C ALA A 188 11.88 6.36 11.01
N TYR A 189 12.11 5.61 12.10
CA TYR A 189 13.47 5.30 12.55
C TYR A 189 14.25 4.48 11.53
N ALA A 190 13.65 3.43 10.96
CA ALA A 190 14.30 2.59 9.96
C ALA A 190 14.71 3.40 8.72
N TYR A 191 13.83 4.30 8.26
CA TYR A 191 14.13 5.20 7.15
C TYR A 191 15.33 6.10 7.47
N ILE A 192 15.33 6.77 8.62
CA ILE A 192 16.42 7.67 9.04
C ILE A 192 17.75 6.90 9.12
N GLN A 193 17.74 5.70 9.69
CA GLN A 193 18.93 4.87 9.82
C GLN A 193 19.55 4.54 8.46
N VAL A 194 18.75 4.23 7.44
CA VAL A 194 19.27 3.95 6.09
C VAL A 194 19.85 5.21 5.44
N ILE A 195 19.16 6.36 5.57
CA ILE A 195 19.66 7.64 5.03
C ILE A 195 20.98 8.07 5.69
N GLU A 196 21.10 7.88 7.01
CA GLU A 196 22.34 8.11 7.74
C GLU A 196 23.47 7.20 7.23
N MET A 197 23.20 5.90 7.07
CA MET A 197 24.19 4.95 6.56
C MET A 197 24.64 5.29 5.13
N ALA A 198 23.74 5.81 4.31
CA ALA A 198 24.07 6.28 2.96
C ALA A 198 24.91 7.56 2.98
N ASN A 199 24.95 8.29 4.11
CA ASN A 199 25.71 9.52 4.30
C ASN A 199 25.44 10.58 3.22
N VAL A 200 24.15 10.73 2.88
CA VAL A 200 23.68 11.66 1.83
C VAL A 200 23.03 12.93 2.39
N ALA A 201 22.46 12.87 3.58
CA ALA A 201 21.76 13.99 4.21
C ALA A 201 22.65 14.82 5.14
N ASN A 202 22.25 16.06 5.41
CA ASN A 202 22.95 16.93 6.37
C ASN A 202 22.83 16.37 7.80
N ALA A 203 23.92 16.40 8.57
CA ALA A 203 23.96 15.87 9.93
C ALA A 203 22.97 16.59 10.88
N ASP A 204 22.89 17.91 10.82
CA ASP A 204 21.95 18.70 11.63
C ASP A 204 20.50 18.37 11.25
N SER A 205 20.23 18.19 9.94
CA SER A 205 18.92 17.77 9.43
C SER A 205 18.50 16.39 9.95
N LEU A 206 19.44 15.44 9.99
CA LEU A 206 19.24 14.09 10.53
C LEU A 206 18.95 14.12 12.04
N ASP A 207 19.75 14.85 12.80
CA ASP A 207 19.60 14.95 14.25
C ASP A 207 18.27 15.62 14.62
N LEU A 208 17.88 16.65 13.88
CA LEU A 208 16.58 17.28 14.03
C LEU A 208 15.44 16.29 13.78
N MET A 209 15.49 15.50 12.70
CA MET A 209 14.46 14.51 12.40
C MET A 209 14.39 13.42 13.47
N ARG A 210 15.52 12.95 13.99
CA ARG A 210 15.55 12.01 15.13
C ARG A 210 14.91 12.59 16.37
N MET A 211 15.31 13.80 16.76
CA MET A 211 14.72 14.48 17.91
C MET A 211 13.21 14.68 17.76
N PHE A 212 12.73 14.96 16.53
CA PHE A 212 11.30 15.06 16.25
C PHE A 212 10.58 13.72 16.45
N VAL A 213 11.14 12.61 15.93
CA VAL A 213 10.59 11.26 16.11
C VAL A 213 10.58 10.88 17.60
N GLU A 214 11.65 11.14 18.34
CA GLU A 214 11.74 10.92 19.79
C GLU A 214 10.69 11.74 20.55
N THR A 215 10.53 13.01 20.18
CA THR A 215 9.50 13.89 20.76
C THR A 215 8.11 13.31 20.54
N CYS A 216 7.80 12.84 19.32
CA CYS A 216 6.54 12.14 19.04
C CYS A 216 6.36 10.90 19.93
N GLN A 217 7.41 10.11 20.11
CA GLN A 217 7.36 8.93 20.96
C GLN A 217 7.05 9.25 22.44
N THR A 218 7.49 10.41 22.95
CA THR A 218 7.15 10.85 24.32
C THR A 218 5.68 11.20 24.51
N LYS A 219 4.99 11.65 23.44
CA LYS A 219 3.63 12.21 23.48
C LYS A 219 3.48 13.42 24.43
N ASP A 220 4.58 14.10 24.77
CA ASP A 220 4.57 15.29 25.62
C ASP A 220 4.37 16.57 24.77
N ALA A 221 3.18 17.15 24.88
CA ALA A 221 2.82 18.37 24.15
C ALA A 221 3.65 19.60 24.56
N GLN A 222 4.16 19.67 25.80
CA GLN A 222 5.02 20.78 26.23
C GLN A 222 6.41 20.66 25.61
N LEU A 223 6.96 19.44 25.57
CA LEU A 223 8.22 19.17 24.90
C LEU A 223 8.14 19.52 23.41
N TYR A 224 7.07 19.09 22.74
CA TYR A 224 6.81 19.44 21.34
C TYR A 224 6.75 20.95 21.11
N LYS A 225 6.02 21.71 21.94
CA LYS A 225 5.94 23.17 21.83
C LYS A 225 7.30 23.84 21.99
N ARG A 226 8.14 23.36 22.90
CA ARG A 226 9.51 23.88 23.07
C ARG A 226 10.38 23.56 21.84
N PHE A 227 10.25 22.35 21.32
CA PHE A 227 10.96 21.91 20.12
C PHE A 227 10.64 22.82 18.92
N THR A 228 9.35 23.06 18.65
CA THR A 228 8.91 23.88 17.50
C THR A 228 9.13 25.39 17.68
N GLN A 229 9.34 25.87 18.90
CA GLN A 229 9.72 27.27 19.16
C GLN A 229 11.18 27.57 18.79
N ILE A 230 12.04 26.55 18.83
CA ILE A 230 13.49 26.69 18.62
C ILE A 230 13.87 26.38 17.17
N LEU A 231 13.11 25.51 16.50
CA LEU A 231 13.45 24.98 15.19
C LEU A 231 12.39 25.32 14.15
N ASP A 232 12.80 26.02 13.09
CA ASP A 232 11.94 26.30 11.95
C ASP A 232 11.99 25.14 10.95
N LEU A 233 11.07 24.20 11.14
CA LEU A 233 10.90 23.04 10.27
C LEU A 233 10.58 23.44 8.83
N LYS A 234 9.84 24.55 8.63
CA LYS A 234 9.35 24.94 7.31
C LYS A 234 10.47 25.50 6.44
N SER A 235 11.34 26.35 6.99
CA SER A 235 12.49 26.85 6.23
C SER A 235 13.53 25.77 5.95
N THR A 236 13.66 24.79 6.86
CA THR A 236 14.66 23.71 6.73
C THR A 236 14.22 22.65 5.72
N PHE A 237 12.95 22.23 5.75
CA PHE A 237 12.49 21.06 5.00
C PHE A 237 11.43 21.36 3.93
N GLY A 238 10.81 22.54 3.96
CA GLY A 238 9.64 22.88 3.15
C GLY A 238 8.33 22.78 3.95
N ASP A 239 7.21 23.08 3.29
CA ASP A 239 5.91 23.18 3.95
C ASP A 239 5.21 21.82 4.09
N PHE A 240 5.32 21.22 5.28
CA PHE A 240 4.61 20.00 5.67
C PHE A 240 3.54 20.26 6.73
N SER A 241 2.97 21.47 6.77
CA SER A 241 1.97 21.86 7.78
C SER A 241 0.79 20.89 7.87
N GLY A 242 0.36 20.30 6.75
CA GLY A 242 -0.69 19.28 6.73
C GLY A 242 -0.31 18.01 7.50
N ALA A 243 0.87 17.44 7.23
CA ALA A 243 1.36 16.27 7.98
C ALA A 243 1.60 16.60 9.45
N ILE A 244 2.18 17.76 9.74
CA ILE A 244 2.44 18.21 11.10
C ILE A 244 1.14 18.34 11.89
N GLN A 245 0.07 18.89 11.32
CA GLN A 245 -1.24 18.97 11.99
C GLN A 245 -1.83 17.58 12.33
N VAL A 246 -1.62 16.57 11.48
CA VAL A 246 -2.02 15.19 11.80
C VAL A 246 -1.21 14.66 12.98
N ILE A 247 0.11 14.87 12.96
CA ILE A 247 1.02 14.43 14.02
C ILE A 247 0.67 15.14 15.35
N GLU A 248 0.43 16.44 15.31
CA GLU A 248 -0.01 17.25 16.45
C GLU A 248 -1.27 16.71 17.12
N LYS A 249 -2.26 16.34 16.30
CA LYS A 249 -3.50 15.75 16.79
C LYS A 249 -3.27 14.34 17.36
N ASP A 250 -2.59 13.48 16.62
CA ASP A 250 -2.46 12.05 16.94
C ASP A 250 -1.50 11.78 18.12
N TYR A 251 -0.40 12.52 18.24
CA TYR A 251 0.61 12.30 19.28
C TYR A 251 0.44 13.22 20.48
N PHE A 252 0.02 14.47 20.28
CA PHE A 252 0.05 15.51 21.32
C PHE A 252 -1.34 16.06 21.69
N GLN A 253 -2.41 15.60 21.03
CA GLN A 253 -3.79 16.06 21.27
C GLN A 253 -3.95 17.58 21.11
N ILE A 254 -3.23 18.18 20.16
CA ILE A 254 -3.30 19.62 19.85
C ILE A 254 -4.35 19.86 18.76
N PHE A 255 -5.19 20.89 18.96
CA PHE A 255 -6.29 21.31 18.08
C PHE A 255 -6.22 22.84 17.87
N PRO A 256 -6.78 23.43 16.79
CA PRO A 256 -7.72 22.83 15.83
C PRO A 256 -7.07 22.03 14.71
N TYR A 257 -7.79 21.01 14.23
CA TYR A 257 -7.37 20.11 13.15
C TYR A 257 -8.25 20.32 11.91
N LYS A 258 -7.63 20.55 10.75
CA LYS A 258 -8.30 20.46 9.44
C LYS A 258 -7.80 19.19 8.76
N GLN A 259 -8.72 18.35 8.25
CA GLN A 259 -8.33 17.11 7.59
C GLN A 259 -7.53 17.43 6.30
N PRO A 260 -6.23 17.09 6.24
CA PRO A 260 -5.39 17.43 5.09
C PRO A 260 -5.58 16.44 3.94
N SER A 261 -5.38 16.92 2.71
CA SER A 261 -5.32 16.04 1.53
C SER A 261 -3.99 15.26 1.50
N LEU A 262 -3.88 14.23 0.64
CA LEU A 262 -2.60 13.53 0.46
C LEU A 262 -1.49 14.49 0.01
N SER A 263 -1.81 15.46 -0.86
CA SER A 263 -0.83 16.45 -1.31
C SER A 263 -0.29 17.29 -0.15
N ASP A 264 -1.16 17.64 0.81
CA ASP A 264 -0.77 18.42 1.99
C ASP A 264 0.08 17.58 2.97
N LEU A 265 -0.16 16.27 3.03
CA LEU A 265 0.67 15.33 3.81
C LEU A 265 2.06 15.16 3.19
N LEU A 266 2.18 15.32 1.88
CA LEU A 266 3.38 15.04 1.12
C LEU A 266 4.23 16.29 0.81
N GLY A 267 3.86 17.46 1.33
CA GLY A 267 4.68 18.67 1.24
C GLY A 267 4.50 19.52 -0.02
N GLY A 268 3.37 19.38 -0.73
CA GLY A 268 2.91 20.34 -1.75
C GLY A 268 3.72 20.43 -3.06
N MET A 269 4.82 19.68 -3.21
CA MET A 269 5.57 19.59 -4.46
C MET A 269 5.26 18.26 -5.15
N MET A 270 4.36 18.29 -6.13
CA MET A 270 4.21 17.26 -7.17
C MET A 270 4.58 17.87 -8.51
#